data_AF-A0A7C9JX88-F1
#
_entry.id   AF-A0A7C9JX88-F1
#
_cell.length_a   1.000
_cell.length_b   1.000
_cell.length_c   1.000
_cell.angle_alpha   90.00
_cell.angle_beta   90.00
_cell.angle_gamma   90.00
#
_symmetry.space_group_name_H-M   'P 1'
#
loop_
_entity.id
_entity.type
_entity.pdbx_description
1 polymer ?
#
loop_
_entity_poly.entity_id
_entity_poly.type
_entity_poly.pdbx_seq_one_letter_code
_entity_poly.pdbx_strand_id
1 'polypeptide(L)'
;MKYSELYNFVGKDGIDGFFIFYTAILNGMDVQRMPGQLLLINNHRAPDSKTSFVHSVAQSTRLSTTTFVLQKRFRRVLFQQAKVSMPKAATFSFSSRKDPVKYANKIGYPVTVKEVFGENPSFSIRGVQNKKELFSAMRKVRRHLPVNSPRAPSSYAQTINLGSAETVDEDKRIKSHRSRFIVEKQLDGDFYRVYVIGGRASFVVKFDSNSLQVVESPSSSINRLAETAVASVPGIKNAAVDIVEDENKSVYLTEFSERLLPPVMSVEEDFFSNFGQLYQSLLEYEIGLVNGTFSSRRKRATYVIEIKGVSNIPKFTESFLALVNALRLEQRVSETCNIFGKIKFQISGSCFDVAIALENLLETQNITHLQLCRKRIIKKYSLF
;
A
#
# COMPACT_ATOMS: atom_id res chain seq x y z
N MET A 1 -13.04 -16.24 0.47
CA MET A 1 -11.70 -16.07 -0.11
C MET A 1 -10.74 -15.77 1.03
N LYS A 2 -9.65 -16.54 1.19
CA LYS A 2 -8.61 -16.27 2.18
C LYS A 2 -7.81 -15.03 1.78
N TYR A 3 -7.14 -14.37 2.74
CA TYR A 3 -6.30 -13.21 2.41
C TYR A 3 -5.17 -13.56 1.43
N SER A 4 -4.55 -14.73 1.54
CA SER A 4 -3.51 -15.18 0.59
C SER A 4 -4.04 -15.33 -0.83
N GLU A 5 -5.25 -15.83 -1.00
CA GLU A 5 -5.93 -15.91 -2.30
C GLU A 5 -6.19 -14.51 -2.86
N LEU A 6 -6.72 -13.61 -2.02
CA LEU A 6 -6.93 -12.21 -2.40
C LEU A 6 -5.62 -11.53 -2.80
N TYR A 7 -4.57 -11.72 -2.00
CA TYR A 7 -3.26 -11.14 -2.23
C TYR A 7 -2.63 -11.65 -3.54
N ASN A 8 -2.79 -12.93 -3.85
CA ASN A 8 -2.35 -13.50 -5.13
C ASN A 8 -3.20 -12.98 -6.29
N PHE A 9 -4.49 -12.72 -6.05
CA PHE A 9 -5.42 -12.24 -7.06
C PHE A 9 -5.22 -10.77 -7.41
N VAL A 10 -5.09 -9.89 -6.41
CA VAL A 10 -4.92 -8.44 -6.56
C VAL A 10 -3.45 -8.04 -6.76
N GLY A 11 -2.54 -8.94 -6.43
CA GLY A 11 -1.12 -8.65 -6.40
C GLY A 11 -0.67 -7.81 -5.20
N LYS A 12 0.64 -7.83 -4.95
CA LYS A 12 1.27 -7.18 -3.80
C LYS A 12 1.00 -5.67 -3.77
N ASP A 13 1.22 -5.03 -4.91
CA ASP A 13 1.13 -3.58 -5.00
C ASP A 13 -0.32 -3.10 -5.08
N GLY A 14 -1.27 -4.01 -5.30
CA GLY A 14 -2.67 -3.67 -5.48
C GLY A 14 -3.50 -3.71 -4.19
N ILE A 15 -3.04 -4.46 -3.19
CA ILE A 15 -3.89 -4.88 -2.07
C ILE A 15 -4.40 -3.72 -1.21
N ASP A 16 -3.59 -2.70 -1.01
CA ASP A 16 -3.94 -1.53 -0.20
C ASP A 16 -4.94 -0.61 -0.91
N GLY A 17 -4.77 -0.42 -2.22
CA GLY A 17 -5.77 0.25 -3.07
C GLY A 17 -7.10 -0.51 -3.10
N PHE A 18 -7.05 -1.85 -3.17
CA PHE A 18 -8.25 -2.68 -3.10
C PHE A 18 -9.03 -2.47 -1.80
N PHE A 19 -8.34 -2.41 -0.65
CA PHE A 19 -9.03 -2.19 0.64
C PHE A 19 -9.70 -0.82 0.73
N ILE A 20 -9.09 0.25 0.23
CA ILE A 20 -9.75 1.55 0.12
C ILE A 20 -10.98 1.45 -0.76
N PHE A 21 -10.85 0.83 -1.93
CA PHE A 21 -11.94 0.69 -2.89
C PHE A 21 -13.12 -0.10 -2.30
N TYR A 22 -12.85 -1.26 -1.70
CA TYR A 22 -13.82 -2.08 -0.99
C TYR A 22 -14.50 -1.28 0.15
N THR A 23 -13.72 -0.53 0.92
CA THR A 23 -14.25 0.29 2.02
C THR A 23 -15.19 1.38 1.50
N ALA A 24 -14.86 2.05 0.39
CA ALA A 24 -15.74 3.03 -0.24
C ALA A 24 -17.06 2.40 -0.71
N ILE A 25 -16.99 1.21 -1.34
CA ILE A 25 -18.17 0.42 -1.74
C ILE A 25 -19.01 0.02 -0.52
N LEU A 26 -18.38 -0.42 0.58
CA LEU A 26 -19.05 -0.84 1.81
C LEU A 26 -19.87 0.31 2.43
N ASN A 27 -19.37 1.55 2.29
CA ASN A 27 -20.04 2.77 2.75
C ASN A 27 -20.99 3.37 1.70
N GLY A 28 -21.15 2.73 0.55
CA GLY A 28 -22.12 3.13 -0.48
C GLY A 28 -21.75 4.43 -1.20
N MET A 29 -20.46 4.71 -1.33
CA MET A 29 -19.90 5.87 -2.03
C MET A 29 -19.83 5.66 -3.54
N ASP A 30 -19.70 6.75 -4.28
CA ASP A 30 -19.28 6.68 -5.67
C ASP A 30 -17.77 6.62 -5.75
N VAL A 31 -17.28 5.81 -6.68
CA VAL A 31 -15.85 5.67 -6.92
C VAL A 31 -15.60 5.76 -8.41
N GLN A 32 -14.76 6.69 -8.81
CA GLN A 32 -14.13 6.67 -10.12
C GLN A 32 -12.72 6.11 -9.96
N ARG A 33 -12.42 5.06 -10.71
CA ARG A 33 -11.15 4.36 -10.69
C ARG A 33 -10.43 4.51 -12.02
N MET A 34 -9.14 4.80 -11.94
CA MET A 34 -8.25 5.00 -13.08
C MET A 34 -7.05 4.04 -12.97
N PRO A 35 -6.28 3.85 -14.07
CA PRO A 35 -5.06 3.05 -14.09
C PRO A 35 -4.08 3.45 -12.97
N GLY A 36 -3.26 2.51 -12.54
CA GLY A 36 -2.31 2.73 -11.44
C GLY A 36 -2.96 2.89 -10.07
N GLN A 37 -4.18 2.36 -9.90
CA GLN A 37 -4.96 2.41 -8.66
C GLN A 37 -5.23 3.82 -8.12
N LEU A 38 -5.44 4.78 -9.04
CA LEU A 38 -5.99 6.07 -8.68
C LEU A 38 -7.50 5.92 -8.45
N LEU A 39 -7.95 6.29 -7.27
CA LEU A 39 -9.35 6.29 -6.83
C LEU A 39 -9.78 7.73 -6.56
N LEU A 40 -10.90 8.15 -7.14
CA LEU A 40 -11.61 9.37 -6.77
C LEU A 40 -12.91 8.93 -6.10
N ILE A 41 -13.09 9.30 -4.84
CA ILE A 41 -14.19 8.86 -4.01
C ILE A 41 -15.07 10.06 -3.69
N ASN A 42 -16.37 9.91 -3.92
CA ASN A 42 -17.36 10.94 -3.66
C ASN A 42 -18.42 10.44 -2.67
N ASN A 43 -18.63 11.20 -1.60
CA ASN A 43 -19.70 10.95 -0.66
C ASN A 43 -20.97 11.71 -1.06
N HIS A 44 -21.96 11.01 -1.62
CA HIS A 44 -23.26 11.63 -1.97
C HIS A 44 -23.98 12.35 -0.84
N ARG A 45 -23.68 12.01 0.41
CA ARG A 45 -24.30 12.64 1.58
C ARG A 45 -23.65 13.96 1.93
N ALA A 46 -22.45 14.21 1.42
CA ALA A 46 -21.72 15.44 1.57
C ALA A 46 -20.97 15.69 0.24
N PRO A 47 -21.64 16.27 -0.77
CA PRO A 47 -21.12 16.38 -2.15
C PRO A 47 -19.79 17.13 -2.27
N ASP A 48 -19.48 17.98 -1.30
CA ASP A 48 -18.21 18.71 -1.20
C ASP A 48 -17.09 17.84 -0.60
N SER A 49 -17.44 16.70 0.01
CA SER A 49 -16.50 15.70 0.53
C SER A 49 -16.04 14.76 -0.57
N LYS A 50 -15.12 15.27 -1.40
CA LYS A 50 -14.38 14.46 -2.36
C LYS A 50 -13.00 14.16 -1.80
N THR A 51 -12.57 12.92 -1.96
CA THR A 51 -11.20 12.53 -1.68
C THR A 51 -10.62 11.70 -2.80
N SER A 52 -9.30 11.60 -2.84
CA SER A 52 -8.60 10.75 -3.79
C SER A 52 -7.50 9.95 -3.12
N PHE A 53 -7.22 8.80 -3.68
CA PHE A 53 -6.16 7.92 -3.23
C PHE A 53 -5.39 7.39 -4.43
N VAL A 54 -4.08 7.25 -4.29
CA VAL A 54 -3.27 6.40 -5.17
C VAL A 54 -2.77 5.25 -4.30
N HIS A 55 -3.23 4.03 -4.57
CA HIS A 55 -3.13 2.94 -3.61
C HIS A 55 -3.81 3.32 -2.27
N SER A 56 -3.08 3.25 -1.15
CA SER A 56 -3.52 3.76 0.16
C SER A 56 -3.02 5.18 0.49
N VAL A 57 -2.28 5.83 -0.41
CA VAL A 57 -1.79 7.20 -0.20
C VAL A 57 -2.90 8.20 -0.46
N ALA A 58 -3.36 8.87 0.58
CA ALA A 58 -4.44 9.84 0.51
C ALA A 58 -4.02 11.17 -0.14
N GLN A 59 -5.00 11.89 -0.70
CA GLN A 59 -4.83 13.22 -1.31
C GLN A 59 -4.22 14.26 -0.37
N SER A 60 -4.41 14.11 0.95
CA SER A 60 -3.84 15.00 1.96
C SER A 60 -2.32 14.91 2.02
N THR A 61 -1.74 13.84 1.45
CA THR A 61 -0.29 13.65 1.33
C THR A 61 0.29 14.52 0.23
N ARG A 62 1.31 15.33 0.56
CA ARG A 62 1.99 16.17 -0.44
C ARG A 62 2.94 15.34 -1.31
N LEU A 63 2.84 15.49 -2.63
CA LEU A 63 3.70 14.80 -3.61
C LEU A 63 5.21 15.02 -3.37
N SER A 64 5.60 16.24 -3.01
CA SER A 64 6.99 16.56 -2.65
C SER A 64 7.48 15.72 -1.47
N THR A 65 6.59 15.51 -0.50
CA THR A 65 6.88 14.73 0.70
C THR A 65 6.95 13.24 0.38
N THR A 66 6.00 12.69 -0.38
CA THR A 66 6.05 11.30 -0.89
C THR A 66 7.39 11.01 -1.57
N THR A 67 7.81 11.89 -2.48
CA THR A 67 9.10 11.76 -3.18
C THR A 67 10.29 11.80 -2.22
N PHE A 68 10.22 12.65 -1.19
CA PHE A 68 11.27 12.79 -0.20
C PHE A 68 11.36 11.57 0.72
N VAL A 69 10.22 11.05 1.18
CA VAL A 69 10.18 9.88 2.06
C VAL A 69 10.58 8.60 1.34
N LEU A 70 10.48 8.51 0.01
CA LEU A 70 11.08 7.39 -0.70
C LEU A 70 12.59 7.25 -0.42
N GLN A 71 13.30 8.31 -0.04
CA GLN A 71 14.71 8.26 0.33
C GLN A 71 14.92 8.03 1.84
N LYS A 72 15.38 6.83 2.20
CA LYS A 72 15.67 6.44 3.61
C LYS A 72 16.69 7.35 4.28
N ARG A 73 17.70 7.85 3.54
CA ARG A 73 18.71 8.76 4.10
C ARG A 73 18.08 10.04 4.62
N PHE A 74 17.18 10.64 3.83
CA PHE A 74 16.55 11.90 4.16
C PHE A 74 15.54 11.75 5.31
N ARG A 75 14.73 10.69 5.27
CA ARG A 75 13.88 10.28 6.40
C ARG A 75 14.65 10.23 7.71
N ARG A 76 15.80 9.54 7.72
CA ARG A 76 16.64 9.42 8.92
C ARG A 76 17.10 10.77 9.47
N VAL A 77 17.40 11.75 8.62
CA VAL A 77 17.77 13.10 9.08
C VAL A 77 16.60 13.76 9.81
N LEU A 78 15.39 13.71 9.25
CA LEU A 78 14.18 14.25 9.90
C LEU A 78 13.91 13.56 11.24
N PHE A 79 14.01 12.22 11.27
CA PHE A 79 13.82 11.44 12.49
C PHE A 79 14.86 11.77 13.56
N GLN A 80 16.13 11.96 13.18
CA GLN A 80 17.18 12.39 14.12
C GLN A 80 16.91 13.79 14.69
N GLN A 81 16.48 14.74 13.85
CA GLN A 81 16.11 16.08 14.29
C GLN A 81 14.93 16.04 15.28
N ALA A 82 13.97 15.14 15.05
CA ALA A 82 12.85 14.90 15.95
C ALA A 82 13.19 13.98 17.15
N LYS A 83 14.46 13.62 17.36
CA LYS A 83 14.93 12.73 18.43
C LYS A 83 14.23 11.36 18.45
N VAL A 84 13.82 10.87 17.29
CA VAL A 84 13.24 9.54 17.10
C VAL A 84 14.36 8.50 17.18
N SER A 85 14.24 7.56 18.12
CA SER A 85 15.17 6.44 18.30
C SER A 85 15.19 5.54 17.06
N MET A 86 16.39 5.26 16.54
CA MET A 86 16.61 4.40 15.37
C MET A 86 17.85 3.54 15.56
N PRO A 87 17.95 2.38 14.87
CA PRO A 87 19.18 1.61 14.85
C PRO A 87 20.33 2.41 14.23
N LYS A 88 21.55 2.14 14.68
CA LYS A 88 22.77 2.73 14.09
C LYS A 88 22.86 2.32 12.62
N ALA A 89 22.95 3.30 11.72
CA ALA A 89 23.06 3.02 10.28
C ALA A 89 23.93 4.04 9.56
N ALA A 90 24.54 3.62 8.47
CA ALA A 90 25.27 4.50 7.56
C ALA A 90 24.95 4.15 6.10
N THR A 91 25.06 5.16 5.24
CA THR A 91 24.82 5.03 3.79
C THR A 91 26.15 4.94 3.06
N PHE A 92 26.23 4.03 2.09
CA PHE A 92 27.42 3.79 1.28
C PHE A 92 27.08 3.79 -0.20
N SER A 93 28.06 4.14 -1.03
CA SER A 93 28.01 3.93 -2.48
C SER A 93 28.50 2.53 -2.83
N PHE A 94 28.08 1.97 -3.98
CA PHE A 94 28.62 0.69 -4.45
C PHE A 94 30.11 0.77 -4.87
N SER A 95 30.66 1.97 -5.07
CA SER A 95 32.11 2.18 -5.22
C SER A 95 32.90 1.95 -3.94
N SER A 96 32.33 2.22 -2.76
CA SER A 96 33.00 2.08 -1.46
C SER A 96 32.96 0.64 -0.95
N ARG A 97 33.89 -0.23 -1.39
CA ARG A 97 33.88 -1.64 -0.98
C ARG A 97 34.35 -1.90 0.46
N LYS A 98 35.33 -1.14 0.97
CA LYS A 98 35.95 -1.39 2.28
C LYS A 98 35.21 -0.70 3.44
N ASP A 99 34.64 0.47 3.21
CA ASP A 99 34.00 1.27 4.26
C ASP A 99 32.76 0.61 4.91
N PRO A 100 31.86 -0.05 4.16
CA PRO A 100 30.73 -0.78 4.75
C PRO A 100 31.18 -1.87 5.71
N VAL A 101 32.28 -2.57 5.38
CA VAL A 101 32.85 -3.63 6.23
C VAL A 101 33.42 -3.05 7.51
N LYS A 102 34.20 -1.96 7.42
CA LYS A 102 34.73 -1.25 8.59
C LYS A 102 33.60 -0.78 9.51
N TYR A 103 32.53 -0.22 8.92
CA TYR A 103 31.37 0.24 9.65
C TYR A 103 30.59 -0.90 10.31
N ALA A 104 30.34 -2.00 9.59
CA ALA A 104 29.66 -3.18 10.14
C ALA A 104 30.45 -3.78 11.32
N ASN A 105 31.78 -3.86 11.22
CA ASN A 105 32.63 -4.28 12.34
C ASN A 105 32.52 -3.32 13.54
N LYS A 106 32.42 -2.01 13.29
CA LYS A 106 32.28 -0.99 14.34
C LYS A 106 30.95 -1.07 15.08
N ILE A 107 29.84 -1.32 14.38
CA ILE A 107 28.50 -1.40 15.00
C ILE A 107 28.14 -2.81 15.49
N GLY A 108 28.91 -3.82 15.07
CA GLY A 108 28.71 -5.23 15.37
C GLY A 108 27.67 -5.91 14.47
N TYR A 109 27.95 -7.15 14.06
CA TYR A 109 26.98 -8.05 13.42
C TYR A 109 25.94 -8.60 14.44
N PRO A 110 24.75 -9.08 14.01
CA PRO A 110 24.24 -9.04 12.64
C PRO A 110 23.88 -7.62 12.17
N VAL A 111 23.93 -7.41 10.86
CA VAL A 111 23.49 -6.17 10.20
C VAL A 111 22.41 -6.46 9.16
N THR A 112 21.64 -5.42 8.83
CA THR A 112 20.70 -5.42 7.71
C THR A 112 21.24 -4.53 6.59
N VAL A 113 21.13 -5.01 5.35
CA VAL A 113 21.49 -4.26 4.14
C VAL A 113 20.22 -3.88 3.40
N LYS A 114 20.02 -2.59 3.15
CA LYS A 114 18.80 -2.04 2.52
C LYS A 114 19.16 -1.15 1.34
N GLU A 115 18.25 -1.02 0.38
CA GLU A 115 18.31 0.04 -0.62
C GLU A 115 18.07 1.40 0.03
N VAL A 116 18.71 2.46 -0.47
CA VAL A 116 18.43 3.83 0.00
C VAL A 116 17.06 4.33 -0.46
N PHE A 117 16.58 3.85 -1.60
CA PHE A 117 15.32 4.26 -2.20
C PHE A 117 14.25 3.18 -2.04
N GLY A 118 13.02 3.59 -1.77
CA GLY A 118 11.83 2.74 -1.67
C GLY A 118 11.37 2.49 -0.23
N GLU A 119 10.12 2.03 -0.12
CA GLU A 119 9.45 1.72 1.16
C GLU A 119 9.42 0.22 1.45
N ASN A 120 9.70 -0.63 0.47
CA ASN A 120 9.38 -2.06 0.57
C ASN A 120 10.40 -2.83 1.43
N PRO A 121 10.02 -3.29 2.63
CA PRO A 121 10.95 -3.97 3.53
C PRO A 121 11.43 -5.32 2.98
N SER A 122 10.72 -5.92 1.99
CA SER A 122 11.11 -7.20 1.38
C SER A 122 12.44 -7.16 0.62
N PHE A 123 12.99 -5.97 0.37
CA PHE A 123 14.33 -5.81 -0.20
C PHE A 123 15.45 -5.76 0.83
N SER A 124 15.09 -5.66 2.10
CA SER A 124 16.07 -5.65 3.19
C SER A 124 16.63 -7.05 3.36
N ILE A 125 17.95 -7.18 3.23
CA ILE A 125 18.64 -8.44 3.50
C ILE A 125 19.07 -8.40 4.96
N ARG A 126 18.33 -9.13 5.79
CA ARG A 126 18.58 -9.29 7.24
C ARG A 126 19.53 -10.45 7.50
N GLY A 127 20.00 -10.55 8.74
CA GLY A 127 20.79 -11.68 9.25
C GLY A 127 22.19 -11.78 8.64
N VAL A 128 22.76 -10.66 8.17
CA VAL A 128 24.13 -10.67 7.64
C VAL A 128 25.09 -10.76 8.82
N GLN A 129 25.82 -11.86 8.94
CA GLN A 129 26.64 -12.19 10.12
C GLN A 129 28.12 -11.82 9.96
N ASN A 130 28.61 -11.63 8.73
CA ASN A 130 30.03 -11.45 8.48
C ASN A 130 30.32 -10.70 7.17
N LYS A 131 31.60 -10.41 6.94
CA LYS A 131 32.11 -9.72 5.75
C LYS A 131 31.72 -10.40 4.43
N LYS A 132 31.78 -11.73 4.35
CA LYS A 132 31.49 -12.49 3.12
C LYS A 132 30.00 -12.35 2.77
N GLU A 133 29.13 -12.50 3.76
CA GLU A 133 27.69 -12.30 3.61
C GLU A 133 27.34 -10.85 3.29
N LEU A 134 28.03 -9.87 3.88
CA LEU A 134 27.82 -8.45 3.58
C LEU A 134 28.08 -8.15 2.10
N PHE A 135 29.17 -8.66 1.52
CA PHE A 135 29.40 -8.53 0.07
C PHE A 135 28.36 -9.27 -0.77
N SER A 136 27.86 -10.42 -0.31
CA SER A 136 26.77 -11.13 -0.97
C SER A 136 25.48 -10.30 -0.97
N ALA A 137 25.13 -9.72 0.18
CA ALA A 137 23.97 -8.85 0.36
C ALA A 137 24.08 -7.59 -0.50
N MET A 138 25.23 -6.91 -0.51
CA MET A 138 25.49 -5.77 -1.38
C MET A 138 25.28 -6.11 -2.86
N ARG A 139 25.79 -7.26 -3.33
CA ARG A 139 25.58 -7.70 -4.71
C ARG A 139 24.12 -7.96 -5.03
N LYS A 140 23.37 -8.57 -4.11
CA LYS A 140 21.93 -8.81 -4.27
C LYS A 140 21.13 -7.50 -4.37
N VAL A 141 21.38 -6.56 -3.45
CA VAL A 141 20.75 -5.23 -3.42
C VAL A 141 21.10 -4.37 -4.65
N ARG A 142 22.25 -4.63 -5.29
CA ARG A 142 22.64 -3.92 -6.52
C ARG A 142 21.87 -4.38 -7.77
N ARG A 143 21.29 -5.59 -7.77
CA ARG A 143 20.57 -6.10 -8.95
C ARG A 143 19.25 -5.36 -9.12
N HIS A 144 18.95 -4.88 -10.32
CA HIS A 144 17.59 -4.44 -10.61
C HIS A 144 16.68 -5.66 -10.70
N LEU A 145 15.47 -5.54 -10.16
CA LEU A 145 14.41 -6.47 -10.47
C LEU A 145 13.76 -6.10 -11.81
N PRO A 146 13.21 -7.08 -12.55
CA PRO A 146 12.37 -6.80 -13.70
C PRO A 146 11.23 -5.84 -13.33
N VAL A 147 10.84 -4.96 -14.26
CA VAL A 147 9.74 -3.99 -14.07
C VAL A 147 8.43 -4.70 -13.68
N ASN A 148 8.22 -5.92 -14.18
CA ASN A 148 7.04 -6.74 -13.91
C ASN A 148 7.21 -7.66 -12.69
N SER A 149 8.28 -7.49 -11.90
CA SER A 149 8.42 -8.27 -10.68
C SER A 149 7.32 -7.88 -9.69
N PRO A 150 6.69 -8.82 -8.97
CA PRO A 150 5.79 -8.51 -7.84
C PRO A 150 6.46 -7.73 -6.70
N ARG A 151 7.77 -7.53 -6.81
CA ARG A 151 8.59 -6.77 -5.89
C ARG A 151 9.00 -5.43 -6.48
N ALA A 152 8.67 -5.11 -7.73
CA ALA A 152 9.09 -3.86 -8.36
C ALA A 152 8.72 -2.65 -7.49
N PRO A 153 9.57 -1.62 -7.42
CA PRO A 153 9.25 -0.42 -6.68
C PRO A 153 8.00 0.25 -7.27
N SER A 154 7.29 1.02 -6.45
CA SER A 154 6.14 1.83 -6.89
C SER A 154 6.52 2.67 -8.12
N SER A 155 5.53 3.00 -8.96
CA SER A 155 5.73 3.80 -10.17
C SER A 155 6.52 5.10 -9.91
N TYR A 156 6.29 5.76 -8.77
CA TYR A 156 7.06 6.92 -8.31
C TYR A 156 8.53 6.62 -8.01
N ALA A 157 8.85 5.45 -7.46
CA ALA A 157 10.23 5.06 -7.22
C ALA A 157 10.92 4.56 -8.51
N GLN A 158 10.18 4.15 -9.53
CA GLN A 158 10.75 3.80 -10.83
C GLN A 158 11.32 5.02 -11.55
N THR A 159 10.64 6.17 -11.54
CA THR A 159 11.13 7.39 -12.21
C THR A 159 12.48 7.86 -11.67
N ILE A 160 12.72 7.70 -10.37
CA ILE A 160 14.01 8.01 -9.74
C ILE A 160 15.11 7.02 -10.16
N ASN A 161 14.74 5.77 -10.42
CA ASN A 161 15.68 4.72 -10.82
C ASN A 161 16.06 4.76 -12.32
N LEU A 162 15.23 5.37 -13.19
CA LEU A 162 15.44 5.41 -14.64
C LEU A 162 16.78 6.03 -15.08
N GLY A 163 17.36 6.94 -14.28
CA GLY A 163 18.66 7.56 -14.59
C GLY A 163 19.89 6.83 -14.08
N SER A 164 19.75 5.64 -13.48
CA SER A 164 20.83 5.02 -12.68
C SER A 164 21.10 3.54 -12.96
N ALA A 165 20.47 2.96 -13.99
CA ALA A 165 20.71 1.56 -14.37
C ALA A 165 21.86 1.47 -15.39
N GLU A 166 22.84 0.62 -15.10
CA GLU A 166 23.87 0.17 -16.04
C GLU A 166 23.42 -1.18 -16.60
N THR A 167 23.37 -1.31 -17.93
CA THR A 167 23.15 -2.60 -18.60
C THR A 167 24.47 -3.35 -18.63
N VAL A 168 24.51 -4.54 -18.01
CA VAL A 168 25.71 -5.40 -17.99
C VAL A 168 25.62 -6.50 -19.05
N ASP A 169 24.39 -6.91 -19.35
CA ASP A 169 23.98 -8.02 -20.21
C ASP A 169 22.53 -7.73 -20.64
N GLU A 170 22.06 -8.28 -21.76
CA GLU A 170 20.73 -7.96 -22.34
C GLU A 170 19.59 -8.10 -21.31
N ASP A 171 19.72 -9.08 -20.41
CA ASP A 171 18.73 -9.37 -19.36
C ASP A 171 19.14 -8.94 -17.93
N LYS A 172 20.36 -8.41 -17.73
CA LYS A 172 20.86 -8.04 -16.39
C LYS A 172 21.15 -6.57 -16.30
N ARG A 173 20.17 -5.85 -15.77
CA ARG A 173 20.33 -4.47 -15.30
C ARG A 173 20.88 -4.48 -13.88
N ILE A 174 21.95 -3.74 -13.65
CA ILE A 174 22.45 -3.48 -12.29
C ILE A 174 22.39 -1.99 -12.01
N LYS A 175 22.28 -1.64 -10.74
CA LYS A 175 22.38 -0.26 -10.30
C LYS A 175 23.79 0.26 -10.52
N SER A 176 23.89 1.53 -10.91
CA SER A 176 25.16 2.21 -11.12
C SER A 176 26.05 2.14 -9.88
N HIS A 177 27.36 2.30 -10.09
CA HIS A 177 28.30 2.41 -8.95
C HIS A 177 28.02 3.60 -8.02
N ARG A 178 27.33 4.64 -8.53
CA ARG A 178 26.92 5.83 -7.79
C ARG A 178 25.68 5.59 -6.92
N SER A 179 24.92 4.55 -7.22
CA SER A 179 23.75 4.17 -6.42
C SER A 179 24.18 3.81 -4.99
N ARG A 180 23.28 4.04 -4.05
CA ARG A 180 23.57 3.96 -2.61
C ARG A 180 22.73 2.88 -1.93
N PHE A 181 23.28 2.33 -0.86
CA PHE A 181 22.63 1.37 0.03
C PHE A 181 22.93 1.73 1.49
N ILE A 182 22.16 1.17 2.41
CA ILE A 182 22.30 1.37 3.86
C ILE A 182 22.80 0.08 4.49
N VAL A 183 23.76 0.20 5.40
CA VAL A 183 24.09 -0.83 6.38
C VAL A 183 23.60 -0.35 7.73
N GLU A 184 22.72 -1.13 8.35
CA GLU A 184 22.04 -0.81 9.60
C GLU A 184 22.24 -1.93 10.62
N LYS A 185 22.42 -1.59 11.89
CA LYS A 185 22.45 -2.58 12.96
C LYS A 185 21.11 -3.30 12.99
N GLN A 186 21.13 -4.63 12.88
CA GLN A 186 19.92 -5.41 13.13
C GLN A 186 19.66 -5.42 14.63
N LEU A 187 18.42 -5.13 15.00
CA LEU A 187 17.93 -5.22 16.36
C LEU A 187 17.18 -6.54 16.52
N ASP A 188 17.36 -7.17 17.67
CA ASP A 188 16.60 -8.33 18.09
C ASP A 188 15.49 -7.84 19.03
N GLY A 189 14.31 -8.43 18.92
CA GLY A 189 13.15 -8.00 19.69
C GLY A 189 11.82 -8.22 18.99
N ASP A 190 10.75 -7.78 19.64
CA ASP A 190 9.39 -7.82 19.14
C ASP A 190 9.20 -6.80 18.02
N PHE A 191 8.69 -7.22 16.87
CA PHE A 191 8.45 -6.35 15.73
C PHE A 191 6.99 -5.92 15.66
N TYR A 192 6.75 -4.62 15.53
CA TYR A 192 5.43 -4.02 15.46
C TYR A 192 5.30 -3.19 14.18
N ARG A 193 4.11 -3.19 13.57
CA ARG A 193 3.69 -2.19 12.59
C ARG A 193 2.57 -1.36 13.19
N VAL A 194 2.82 -0.07 13.31
CA VAL A 194 1.85 0.93 13.77
C VAL A 194 1.33 1.69 12.56
N TYR A 195 0.03 1.67 12.36
CA TYR A 195 -0.63 2.51 11.38
C TYR A 195 -1.12 3.77 12.08
N VAL A 196 -0.56 4.89 11.66
CA VAL A 196 -0.91 6.23 12.14
C VAL A 196 -1.88 6.83 11.14
N ILE A 197 -3.04 7.29 11.62
CA ILE A 197 -4.08 7.97 10.83
C ILE A 197 -4.33 9.33 11.46
N GLY A 198 -4.29 10.39 10.67
CA GLY A 198 -4.47 11.75 11.18
C GLY A 198 -3.47 12.16 12.26
N GLY A 199 -2.26 11.59 12.24
CA GLY A 199 -1.22 11.83 13.25
C GLY A 199 -1.44 11.09 14.58
N ARG A 200 -2.39 10.17 14.68
CA ARG A 200 -2.60 9.31 15.86
C ARG A 200 -2.43 7.84 15.52
N ALA A 201 -1.81 7.07 16.41
CA ALA A 201 -1.73 5.63 16.27
C ALA A 201 -3.15 5.03 16.31
N SER A 202 -3.59 4.44 15.19
CA SER A 202 -4.96 3.93 15.03
C SER A 202 -5.03 2.41 15.10
N PHE A 203 -3.98 1.72 14.67
CA PHE A 203 -3.99 0.27 14.54
C PHE A 203 -2.56 -0.26 14.70
N VAL A 204 -2.37 -1.29 15.53
CA VAL A 204 -1.05 -1.86 15.79
C VAL A 204 -1.07 -3.36 15.59
N VAL A 205 -0.09 -3.87 14.87
CA VAL A 205 0.09 -5.29 14.62
C VAL A 205 1.46 -5.72 15.12
N LYS A 206 1.51 -6.74 15.96
CA LYS A 206 2.72 -7.43 16.38
C LYS A 206 2.97 -8.60 15.43
N PHE A 207 4.23 -8.78 15.04
CA PHE A 207 4.68 -9.87 14.18
C PHE A 207 5.38 -10.89 15.06
N ASP A 208 4.81 -12.08 15.12
CA ASP A 208 5.50 -13.27 15.59
C ASP A 208 6.12 -13.98 14.38
N SER A 209 7.09 -14.84 14.62
CA SER A 209 7.74 -15.75 13.68
C SER A 209 6.78 -16.40 12.67
N ASN A 210 5.53 -16.70 13.08
CA ASN A 210 4.55 -17.40 12.25
C ASN A 210 3.16 -16.74 12.20
N SER A 211 2.93 -15.64 12.91
CA SER A 211 1.59 -15.04 13.02
C SER A 211 1.62 -13.53 13.09
N LEU A 212 0.45 -12.94 12.84
CA LEU A 212 0.18 -11.52 13.01
C LEU A 212 -0.87 -11.38 14.08
N GLN A 213 -0.56 -10.63 15.13
CA GLN A 213 -1.51 -10.36 16.20
C GLN A 213 -1.86 -8.88 16.21
N VAL A 214 -3.15 -8.56 16.15
CA VAL A 214 -3.63 -7.21 16.40
C VAL A 214 -3.46 -6.91 17.89
N VAL A 215 -2.79 -5.81 18.20
CA VAL A 215 -2.53 -5.39 19.58
C VAL A 215 -3.58 -4.35 19.96
N GLU A 216 -4.53 -4.73 20.80
CA GLU A 216 -5.61 -3.83 21.24
C GLU A 216 -5.10 -2.73 22.17
N SER A 217 -4.04 -3.00 22.94
CA SER A 217 -3.45 -2.06 23.91
C SER A 217 -1.92 -2.04 23.80
N PRO A 218 -1.37 -1.44 22.72
CA PRO A 218 0.08 -1.30 22.56
C PRO A 218 0.66 -0.39 23.63
N SER A 219 1.95 -0.56 23.95
CA SER A 219 2.63 0.31 24.92
C SER A 219 2.64 1.77 24.44
N SER A 220 2.54 2.70 25.38
CA SER A 220 2.51 4.14 25.06
C SER A 220 3.79 4.61 24.38
N SER A 221 4.93 3.95 24.62
CA SER A 221 6.20 4.20 23.94
C SER A 221 6.14 3.87 22.45
N ILE A 222 5.52 2.75 22.06
CA ILE A 222 5.33 2.35 20.66
C ILE A 222 4.48 3.39 19.93
N ASN A 223 3.31 3.74 20.49
CA ASN A 223 2.41 4.72 19.87
C ASN A 223 3.09 6.09 19.76
N ARG A 224 3.70 6.58 20.85
CA ARG A 224 4.37 7.88 20.87
C ARG A 224 5.51 7.95 19.87
N LEU A 225 6.31 6.90 19.73
CA LEU A 225 7.39 6.85 18.76
C LEU A 225 6.84 6.94 17.33
N ALA A 226 5.78 6.19 17.01
CA ALA A 226 5.16 6.21 15.69
C ALA A 226 4.54 7.57 15.35
N GLU A 227 3.78 8.15 16.29
CA GLU A 227 3.16 9.47 16.13
C GLU A 227 4.22 10.57 15.97
N THR A 228 5.30 10.52 16.76
CA THR A 228 6.43 11.46 16.65
C THR A 228 7.14 11.31 15.30
N ALA A 229 7.34 10.07 14.83
CA ALA A 229 7.93 9.82 13.52
C ALA A 229 7.07 10.42 12.39
N VAL A 230 5.75 10.23 12.42
CA VAL A 230 4.85 10.84 11.43
C VAL A 230 4.82 12.36 11.52
N ALA A 231 4.73 12.91 12.74
CA ALA A 231 4.75 14.36 12.95
C ALA A 231 6.04 15.03 12.44
N SER A 232 7.16 14.31 12.43
CA SER A 232 8.44 14.81 11.93
C SER A 232 8.53 14.96 10.41
N VAL A 233 7.54 14.45 9.66
CA VAL A 233 7.54 14.44 8.19
C VAL A 233 6.46 15.38 7.65
N PRO A 234 6.81 16.61 7.21
CA PRO A 234 5.83 17.61 6.82
C PRO A 234 4.95 17.19 5.66
N GLY A 235 3.63 17.27 5.83
CA GLY A 235 2.67 16.93 4.76
C GLY A 235 2.35 15.44 4.64
N ILE A 236 2.75 14.61 5.62
CA ILE A 236 2.20 13.26 5.82
C ILE A 236 1.45 13.23 7.15
N LYS A 237 0.22 12.71 7.12
CA LYS A 237 -0.62 12.49 8.31
C LYS A 237 -0.99 11.03 8.51
N ASN A 238 -0.86 10.23 7.46
CA ASN A 238 -1.18 8.81 7.45
C ASN A 238 0.08 8.05 7.04
N ALA A 239 0.51 7.07 7.85
CA ALA A 239 1.68 6.26 7.53
C ALA A 239 1.65 4.92 8.29
N ALA A 240 2.33 3.92 7.73
CA ALA A 240 2.75 2.72 8.43
C ALA A 240 4.18 2.91 8.96
N VAL A 241 4.37 2.56 10.23
CA VAL A 241 5.63 2.73 10.96
C VAL A 241 6.04 1.39 11.54
N ASP A 242 7.21 0.89 11.14
CA ASP A 242 7.74 -0.38 11.63
C ASP A 242 8.69 -0.13 12.81
N ILE A 243 8.38 -0.71 13.95
CA ILE A 243 9.08 -0.53 15.23
C ILE A 243 9.61 -1.89 15.73
N VAL A 244 10.79 -1.88 16.33
CA VAL A 244 11.30 -3.00 17.13
C VAL A 244 11.35 -2.58 18.60
N GLU A 245 10.78 -3.40 19.48
CA GLU A 245 10.95 -3.30 20.93
C GLU A 245 11.95 -4.36 21.38
N ASP A 246 13.09 -3.93 21.95
CA ASP A 246 14.11 -4.85 22.44
C ASP A 246 13.77 -5.45 23.82
N GLU A 247 14.63 -6.35 24.32
CA GLU A 247 14.47 -7.00 25.63
C GLU A 247 14.41 -6.01 26.81
N ASN A 248 15.02 -4.82 26.64
CA ASN A 248 15.00 -3.75 27.65
C ASN A 248 13.80 -2.81 27.47
N LYS A 249 12.81 -3.17 26.64
CA LYS A 249 11.63 -2.35 26.32
C LYS A 249 11.97 -1.01 25.65
N SER A 250 13.15 -0.90 25.05
CA SER A 250 13.51 0.24 24.23
C SER A 250 12.94 0.07 22.83
N VAL A 251 12.31 1.13 22.31
CA VAL A 251 11.62 1.12 21.01
C VAL A 251 12.44 1.86 19.95
N TYR A 252 12.52 1.28 18.76
CA TYR A 252 13.30 1.82 17.65
C TYR A 252 12.52 1.80 16.36
N LEU A 253 12.53 2.93 15.65
CA LEU A 253 11.98 3.05 14.31
C LEU A 253 12.91 2.36 13.30
N THR A 254 12.39 1.40 12.55
CA THR A 254 13.17 0.59 11.57
C THR A 254 12.74 0.81 10.11
N GLU A 255 11.49 1.19 9.87
CA GLU A 255 10.97 1.54 8.55
C GLU A 255 9.79 2.51 8.69
N PHE A 256 9.56 3.31 7.66
CA PHE A 256 8.47 4.29 7.56
C PHE A 256 7.91 4.26 6.15
N SER A 257 6.59 4.17 6.01
CA SER A 257 5.92 4.05 4.71
C SER A 257 4.66 4.92 4.72
N GLU A 258 4.53 5.81 3.75
CA GLU A 258 3.29 6.56 3.52
C GLU A 258 2.15 5.64 3.05
N ARG A 259 2.49 4.51 2.43
CA ARG A 259 1.52 3.47 2.11
C ARG A 259 1.17 2.66 3.34
N LEU A 260 -0.12 2.45 3.58
CA LEU A 260 -0.65 1.61 4.65
C LEU A 260 -0.69 0.13 4.25
N LEU A 261 0.39 -0.37 3.66
CA LEU A 261 0.45 -1.75 3.17
C LEU A 261 0.19 -2.75 4.31
N PRO A 262 -0.81 -3.62 4.18
CA PRO A 262 -0.98 -4.72 5.09
C PRO A 262 0.23 -5.67 5.00
N PRO A 263 0.64 -6.29 6.11
CA PRO A 263 1.69 -7.30 6.07
C PRO A 263 1.30 -8.49 5.21
N VAL A 264 2.29 -9.07 4.54
CA VAL A 264 2.14 -10.24 3.68
C VAL A 264 2.58 -11.47 4.46
N MET A 265 1.79 -11.88 5.45
CA MET A 265 1.97 -13.16 6.12
C MET A 265 0.67 -13.97 6.03
N SER A 266 0.70 -15.25 6.37
CA SER A 266 -0.52 -16.09 6.45
C SER A 266 -1.43 -15.51 7.53
N VAL A 267 -2.45 -14.77 7.12
CA VAL A 267 -3.35 -14.12 8.07
C VAL A 267 -4.62 -14.93 8.24
N GLU A 268 -5.04 -15.02 9.51
CA GLU A 268 -6.25 -15.69 9.97
C GLU A 268 -7.52 -15.03 9.42
N GLU A 269 -8.67 -15.68 9.61
CA GLU A 269 -9.96 -15.25 9.06
C GLU A 269 -10.38 -13.82 9.48
N ASP A 270 -9.92 -13.33 10.63
CA ASP A 270 -10.20 -12.00 11.16
C ASP A 270 -9.38 -10.86 10.51
N PHE A 271 -8.58 -11.16 9.49
CA PHE A 271 -7.81 -10.12 8.81
C PHE A 271 -8.70 -9.05 8.17
N PHE A 272 -9.79 -9.46 7.53
CA PHE A 272 -10.69 -8.55 6.83
C PHE A 272 -11.45 -7.61 7.77
N SER A 273 -11.87 -8.12 8.93
CA SER A 273 -12.58 -7.31 9.93
C SER A 273 -11.64 -6.24 10.50
N ASN A 274 -10.42 -6.63 10.85
CA ASN A 274 -9.41 -5.76 11.44
C ASN A 274 -8.87 -4.70 10.45
N PHE A 275 -8.39 -5.12 9.28
CA PHE A 275 -7.92 -4.15 8.27
C PHE A 275 -9.05 -3.34 7.67
N GLY A 276 -10.26 -3.90 7.57
CA GLY A 276 -11.45 -3.14 7.22
C GLY A 276 -11.68 -1.94 8.14
N GLN A 277 -11.40 -2.06 9.44
CA GLN A 277 -11.45 -0.92 10.37
C GLN A 277 -10.34 0.10 10.11
N LEU A 278 -9.09 -0.34 9.84
CA LEU A 278 -8.00 0.57 9.50
C LEU A 278 -8.35 1.46 8.30
N TYR A 279 -8.79 0.84 7.20
CA TYR A 279 -9.13 1.58 5.97
C TYR A 279 -10.42 2.38 6.11
N GLN A 280 -11.35 1.93 6.95
CA GLN A 280 -12.48 2.74 7.39
C GLN A 280 -12.00 4.01 8.08
N SER A 281 -11.12 3.90 9.08
CA SER A 281 -10.58 5.06 9.82
C SER A 281 -9.83 6.02 8.90
N LEU A 282 -9.05 5.50 7.95
CA LEU A 282 -8.37 6.32 6.94
C LEU A 282 -9.39 7.09 6.09
N LEU A 283 -10.39 6.40 5.56
CA LEU A 283 -11.43 7.01 4.73
C LEU A 283 -12.27 8.03 5.53
N GLU A 284 -12.61 7.71 6.78
CA GLU A 284 -13.27 8.60 7.74
C GLU A 284 -12.44 9.83 8.06
N TYR A 285 -11.13 9.71 8.22
CA TYR A 285 -10.26 10.86 8.44
C TYR A 285 -10.23 11.77 7.21
N GLU A 286 -10.01 11.21 6.02
CA GLU A 286 -9.90 11.98 4.77
C GLU A 286 -11.21 12.63 4.33
N ILE A 287 -12.35 11.99 4.63
CA ILE A 287 -13.69 12.55 4.38
C ILE A 287 -14.17 13.42 5.55
N GLY A 288 -13.82 13.06 6.79
CA GLY A 288 -14.24 13.69 8.05
C GLY A 288 -13.58 15.03 8.31
N LEU A 289 -12.52 15.37 7.58
CA LEU A 289 -12.14 16.77 7.32
C LEU A 289 -13.31 17.61 6.77
N VAL A 290 -14.45 17.00 6.41
CA VAL A 290 -15.66 17.62 5.87
C VAL A 290 -16.93 17.26 6.67
N ASN A 291 -16.83 16.95 7.98
CA ASN A 291 -17.97 16.81 8.93
C ASN A 291 -18.98 15.67 8.68
N GLY A 292 -18.55 14.39 8.61
CA GLY A 292 -19.51 13.28 8.49
C GLY A 292 -19.05 11.95 9.10
N THR A 293 -19.96 11.27 9.82
CA THR A 293 -19.84 9.87 10.22
C THR A 293 -20.61 8.95 9.25
N PHE A 294 -20.12 7.74 9.02
CA PHE A 294 -20.78 6.81 8.10
C PHE A 294 -21.94 6.08 8.78
N SER A 295 -23.18 6.38 8.39
CA SER A 295 -24.37 5.93 9.11
C SER A 295 -24.83 4.47 8.87
N SER A 296 -24.07 3.62 8.16
CA SER A 296 -24.24 2.15 8.16
C SER A 296 -23.35 1.47 7.13
N ARG A 297 -22.64 0.41 7.55
CA ARG A 297 -21.92 -0.52 6.65
C ARG A 297 -22.92 -1.44 5.96
N ARG A 298 -22.81 -1.60 4.65
CA ARG A 298 -23.70 -2.47 3.86
C ARG A 298 -22.96 -3.72 3.44
N LYS A 299 -23.47 -4.90 3.79
CA LYS A 299 -22.89 -6.16 3.31
C LYS A 299 -23.18 -6.43 1.83
N ARG A 300 -24.28 -5.86 1.31
CA ARG A 300 -24.70 -5.98 -0.09
C ARG A 300 -25.00 -4.62 -0.70
N ALA A 301 -24.73 -4.48 -1.99
CA ALA A 301 -25.00 -3.25 -2.72
C ALA A 301 -25.28 -3.53 -4.20
N THR A 302 -25.91 -2.54 -4.84
CA THR A 302 -26.17 -2.50 -6.28
C THR A 302 -25.51 -1.25 -6.86
N TYR A 303 -24.65 -1.44 -7.85
CA TYR A 303 -23.92 -0.36 -8.53
C TYR A 303 -24.28 -0.33 -10.00
N VAL A 304 -24.35 0.87 -10.57
CA VAL A 304 -24.30 1.09 -12.01
C VAL A 304 -22.87 1.45 -12.34
N ILE A 305 -22.27 0.68 -13.23
CA ILE A 305 -20.88 0.79 -13.59
C ILE A 305 -20.81 1.23 -15.04
N GLU A 306 -19.98 2.24 -15.29
CA GLU A 306 -19.63 2.70 -16.63
C GLU A 306 -18.13 2.48 -16.83
N ILE A 307 -17.77 1.76 -17.89
CA ILE A 307 -16.38 1.49 -18.28
C ILE A 307 -16.14 2.15 -19.62
N LYS A 308 -14.96 2.78 -19.78
CA LYS A 308 -14.54 3.44 -21.03
C LYS A 308 -13.19 2.92 -21.51
N GLY A 309 -13.01 2.93 -22.82
CA GLY A 309 -11.77 2.50 -23.48
C GLY A 309 -11.62 0.99 -23.58
N VAL A 310 -12.72 0.23 -23.65
CA VAL A 310 -12.69 -1.22 -23.90
C VAL A 310 -12.44 -1.46 -25.38
N SER A 311 -11.31 -2.09 -25.73
CA SER A 311 -10.90 -2.32 -27.12
C SER A 311 -11.70 -3.43 -27.83
N ASN A 312 -12.20 -4.41 -27.09
CA ASN A 312 -13.02 -5.51 -27.62
C ASN A 312 -14.20 -5.79 -26.69
N ILE A 313 -15.33 -5.10 -26.92
CA ILE A 313 -16.53 -5.20 -26.09
C ILE A 313 -17.10 -6.63 -26.00
N PRO A 314 -17.24 -7.40 -27.10
CA PRO A 314 -17.77 -8.77 -27.01
C PRO A 314 -16.92 -9.68 -26.12
N LYS A 315 -15.60 -9.75 -26.36
CA LYS A 315 -14.68 -10.59 -25.58
C LYS A 315 -14.62 -10.15 -24.11
N PHE A 316 -14.62 -8.84 -23.89
CA PHE A 316 -14.68 -8.26 -22.55
C PHE A 316 -15.96 -8.71 -21.82
N THR A 317 -17.10 -8.57 -22.47
CA THR A 317 -18.41 -8.89 -21.87
C THR A 317 -18.49 -10.37 -21.53
N GLU A 318 -18.05 -11.25 -22.43
CA GLU A 318 -17.99 -12.70 -22.18
C GLU A 318 -17.12 -13.04 -20.96
N SER A 319 -15.88 -12.53 -20.93
CA SER A 319 -14.93 -12.77 -19.83
C SER A 319 -15.46 -12.23 -18.50
N PHE A 320 -16.05 -11.02 -18.53
CA PHE A 320 -16.62 -10.39 -17.34
C PHE A 320 -17.84 -11.15 -16.83
N LEU A 321 -18.76 -11.57 -17.70
CA LEU A 321 -19.93 -12.34 -17.31
C LEU A 321 -19.53 -13.69 -16.69
N ALA A 322 -18.51 -14.35 -17.24
CA ALA A 322 -17.97 -15.58 -16.65
C ALA A 322 -17.49 -15.35 -15.20
N LEU A 323 -16.75 -14.27 -14.95
CA LEU A 323 -16.29 -13.90 -13.61
C LEU A 323 -17.44 -13.57 -12.66
N VAL A 324 -18.38 -12.74 -13.10
CA VAL A 324 -19.56 -12.32 -12.32
C VAL A 324 -20.41 -13.53 -11.93
N ASN A 325 -20.61 -14.47 -12.86
CA ASN A 325 -21.33 -15.72 -12.60
C ASN A 325 -20.57 -16.60 -11.59
N ALA A 326 -19.23 -16.72 -11.71
CA ALA A 326 -18.41 -17.47 -10.76
C ALA A 326 -18.50 -16.90 -9.33
N LEU A 327 -18.61 -15.57 -9.22
CA LEU A 327 -18.82 -14.86 -7.95
C LEU A 327 -20.28 -14.80 -7.49
N ARG A 328 -21.22 -15.41 -8.22
CA ARG A 328 -22.66 -15.42 -7.94
C ARG A 328 -23.26 -14.01 -7.79
N LEU A 329 -22.76 -13.08 -8.59
CA LEU A 329 -23.24 -11.70 -8.64
C LEU A 329 -24.41 -11.59 -9.62
N GLU A 330 -25.43 -10.82 -9.26
CA GLU A 330 -26.52 -10.47 -10.18
C GLU A 330 -26.03 -9.38 -11.13
N GLN A 331 -26.30 -9.49 -12.42
CA GLN A 331 -25.89 -8.49 -13.40
C GLN A 331 -26.97 -8.18 -14.42
N ARG A 332 -26.92 -6.95 -14.96
CA ARG A 332 -27.71 -6.53 -16.10
C ARG A 332 -26.91 -5.54 -16.95
N VAL A 333 -26.48 -5.97 -18.13
CA VAL A 333 -25.94 -5.06 -19.15
C VAL A 333 -27.06 -4.13 -19.62
N SER A 334 -26.77 -2.83 -19.68
CA SER A 334 -27.75 -1.79 -20.00
C SER A 334 -27.43 -1.02 -21.29
N GLU A 335 -26.15 -0.85 -21.61
CA GLU A 335 -25.70 -0.08 -22.77
C GLU A 335 -24.32 -0.58 -23.21
N THR A 336 -24.11 -0.69 -24.51
CA THR A 336 -22.80 -0.93 -25.12
C THR A 336 -22.61 0.04 -26.29
N CYS A 337 -21.39 0.55 -26.46
CA CYS A 337 -21.03 1.39 -27.60
C CYS A 337 -19.63 1.02 -28.08
N ASN A 338 -19.57 0.26 -29.18
CA ASN A 338 -18.31 -0.21 -29.78
C ASN A 338 -17.42 0.94 -30.26
N ILE A 339 -18.01 2.04 -30.73
CA ILE A 339 -17.27 3.20 -31.27
C ILE A 339 -16.41 3.86 -30.17
N PHE A 340 -16.97 4.04 -28.97
CA PHE A 340 -16.27 4.69 -27.86
C PHE A 340 -15.64 3.71 -26.86
N GLY A 341 -15.73 2.40 -27.14
CA GLY A 341 -15.32 1.36 -26.19
C GLY A 341 -16.02 1.51 -24.83
N LYS A 342 -17.31 1.88 -24.83
CA LYS A 342 -18.08 2.17 -23.62
C LYS A 342 -19.04 1.02 -23.30
N ILE A 343 -19.07 0.61 -22.03
CA ILE A 343 -20.03 -0.38 -21.54
C ILE A 343 -20.65 0.15 -20.24
N LYS A 344 -21.96 0.01 -20.12
CA LYS A 344 -22.70 0.31 -18.89
C LYS A 344 -23.51 -0.90 -18.44
N PHE A 345 -23.32 -1.31 -17.20
CA PHE A 345 -24.06 -2.42 -16.61
C PHE A 345 -24.38 -2.15 -15.15
N GLN A 346 -25.36 -2.89 -14.64
CA GLN A 346 -25.70 -2.94 -13.23
C GLN A 346 -25.15 -4.24 -12.64
N ILE A 347 -24.55 -4.17 -11.46
CA ILE A 347 -24.13 -5.36 -10.69
C ILE A 347 -24.70 -5.28 -9.28
N SER A 348 -25.14 -6.41 -8.73
CA SER A 348 -25.60 -6.52 -7.34
C SER A 348 -25.03 -7.76 -6.67
N GLY A 349 -24.67 -7.65 -5.40
CA GLY A 349 -24.19 -8.79 -4.61
C GLY A 349 -23.54 -8.33 -3.32
N SER A 350 -22.64 -9.16 -2.77
CA SER A 350 -21.84 -8.74 -1.61
C SER A 350 -20.88 -7.62 -2.03
N CYS A 351 -20.65 -6.64 -1.16
CA CYS A 351 -19.73 -5.53 -1.47
C CYS A 351 -18.31 -6.04 -1.76
N PHE A 352 -17.91 -7.14 -1.12
CA PHE A 352 -16.61 -7.77 -1.33
C PHE A 352 -16.51 -8.37 -2.72
N ASP A 353 -17.47 -9.22 -3.11
CA ASP A 353 -17.48 -9.87 -4.42
C ASP A 353 -17.58 -8.84 -5.56
N VAL A 354 -18.36 -7.76 -5.35
CA VAL A 354 -18.41 -6.64 -6.30
C VAL A 354 -17.02 -5.98 -6.42
N ALA A 355 -16.32 -5.72 -5.31
CA ALA A 355 -14.98 -5.15 -5.37
C ALA A 355 -13.99 -6.07 -6.11
N ILE A 356 -14.03 -7.39 -5.85
CA ILE A 356 -13.20 -8.41 -6.53
C ILE A 356 -13.45 -8.43 -8.03
N ALA A 357 -14.72 -8.47 -8.44
CA ALA A 357 -15.09 -8.48 -9.84
C ALA A 357 -14.51 -7.26 -10.57
N LEU A 358 -14.57 -6.08 -9.95
CA LEU A 358 -14.12 -4.83 -10.55
C LEU A 358 -12.59 -4.64 -10.50
N GLU A 359 -11.90 -5.18 -9.50
CA GLU A 359 -10.44 -5.21 -9.47
C GLU A 359 -9.89 -5.99 -10.67
N ASN A 360 -10.45 -7.18 -10.93
CA ASN A 360 -10.02 -8.07 -12.00
C ASN A 360 -10.17 -7.47 -13.39
N LEU A 361 -11.22 -6.66 -13.59
CA LEU A 361 -11.46 -5.98 -14.85
C LEU A 361 -10.28 -5.11 -15.27
N LEU A 362 -9.67 -4.41 -14.31
CA LEU A 362 -8.64 -3.41 -14.61
C LEU A 362 -7.29 -4.04 -14.93
N GLU A 363 -6.97 -5.18 -14.33
CA GLU A 363 -5.71 -5.87 -14.58
C GLU A 363 -5.69 -6.63 -15.91
N THR A 364 -6.82 -7.17 -16.34
CA THR A 364 -6.86 -8.14 -17.44
C THR A 364 -7.05 -7.52 -18.83
N GLN A 365 -7.50 -6.26 -18.94
CA GLN A 365 -8.08 -5.74 -20.19
C GLN A 365 -7.53 -4.37 -20.64
N ASN A 366 -6.44 -3.86 -20.08
CA ASN A 366 -5.87 -2.53 -20.42
C ASN A 366 -6.93 -1.40 -20.39
N ILE A 367 -7.86 -1.45 -19.43
CA ILE A 367 -8.96 -0.50 -19.32
C ILE A 367 -8.42 0.86 -18.87
N THR A 368 -8.84 1.92 -19.54
CA THR A 368 -8.38 3.29 -19.24
C THR A 368 -9.17 3.99 -18.13
N HIS A 369 -10.44 3.59 -17.90
CA HIS A 369 -11.31 4.30 -16.96
C HIS A 369 -12.51 3.43 -16.53
N LEU A 370 -12.82 3.43 -15.23
CA LEU A 370 -13.95 2.73 -14.64
C LEU A 370 -14.65 3.65 -13.63
N GLN A 371 -15.95 3.89 -13.79
CA GLN A 371 -16.76 4.75 -12.93
C GLN A 371 -17.91 3.96 -12.30
N LEU A 372 -17.99 3.96 -10.98
CA LEU A 372 -19.09 3.41 -10.20
C LEU A 372 -19.97 4.55 -9.73
N CYS A 373 -21.22 4.53 -10.21
CA CYS A 373 -22.28 5.38 -9.69
C CYS A 373 -23.32 4.50 -8.99
N ARG A 374 -23.59 4.81 -7.73
CA ARG A 374 -24.64 4.14 -7.00
C ARG A 374 -26.00 4.49 -7.58
N LYS A 375 -26.79 3.46 -7.91
CA LYS A 375 -28.20 3.67 -8.24
C LYS A 375 -28.93 4.06 -6.96
N ARG A 376 -29.40 5.31 -6.87
CA ARG A 376 -30.45 5.63 -5.90
C ARG A 376 -31.69 4.85 -6.35
N ILE A 377 -32.05 3.79 -5.63
CA ILE A 377 -33.42 3.27 -5.68
C ILE A 377 -34.26 4.37 -5.03
N ILE A 378 -34.67 5.36 -5.83
CA ILE A 378 -35.77 6.23 -5.46
C ILE A 378 -36.97 5.29 -5.52
N LYS A 379 -37.39 4.74 -4.37
CA LYS A 379 -38.74 4.19 -4.26
C LYS A 379 -39.66 5.37 -4.57
N LYS A 380 -40.07 5.52 -5.84
CA LYS A 380 -41.27 6.29 -6.15
C LYS A 380 -42.39 5.53 -5.47
N TYR A 381 -42.73 5.93 -4.26
CA TYR A 381 -44.05 5.65 -3.73
C TYR A 381 -44.99 6.40 -4.66
N SER A 382 -45.54 5.69 -5.66
CA SER A 382 -46.79 6.09 -6.26
C SER A 382 -47.82 6.00 -5.14
N LEU A 383 -48.08 7.14 -4.50
CA LEU A 383 -49.33 7.34 -3.77
C LEU A 383 -50.42 7.19 -4.83
N PHE A 384 -51.04 6.01 -4.86
CA PHE A 384 -52.36 5.83 -5.43
C PHE A 384 -53.38 6.26 -4.39
#